data_AF-A0A0B3RR36-F1
#
_entry.id   AF-A0A0B3RR36-F1
#
_cell.length_a   1.000
_cell.length_b   1.000
_cell.length_c   1.000
_cell.angle_alpha   90.00
_cell.angle_beta   90.00
_cell.angle_gamma   90.00
#
_symmetry.space_group_name_H-M   'P 1'
#
loop_
_entity.id
_entity.type
_entity.pdbx_description
1 polymer ?
#
loop_
_entity_poly.entity_id
_entity_poly.type
_entity_poly.pdbx_seq_one_letter_code
_entity_poly.pdbx_strand_id
1 'polypeptide(L)' 'MLKTVIDESGESQKVWAERLGVSGAYMSLLVNGKKQPSLELAVRIDRVTGGKVPATSWVPDDSQAATQTGDAA' A
#
# COMPACT_ATOMS: atom_id res chain seq x y z
N MET A 1 3.36 6.58 3.27
CA MET A 1 1.88 6.57 3.36
C MET A 1 1.41 5.72 4.54
N LEU A 2 1.43 4.39 4.45
CA LEU A 2 0.97 3.54 5.57
C LEU A 2 1.74 3.77 6.87
N LYS A 3 3.07 3.91 6.79
CA LYS A 3 3.93 4.26 7.93
C LYS A 3 3.40 5.50 8.68
N THR A 4 3.18 6.58 7.95
CA THR A 4 2.73 7.87 8.50
C THR A 4 1.41 7.73 9.24
N VAL A 5 0.45 6.98 8.69
CA VAL A 5 -0.85 6.78 9.35
C VAL A 5 -0.73 6.00 10.65
N ILE A 6 0.17 5.01 10.70
CA ILE A 6 0.45 4.25 11.94
C ILE A 6 1.12 5.14 12.97
N ASP A 7 2.12 5.93 12.56
CA ASP A 7 2.84 6.84 13.46
C ASP A 7 1.89 7.92 14.03
N GLU A 8 1.00 8.49 13.19
CA GLU A 8 -0.02 9.46 13.60
C GLU A 8 -1.12 8.87 14.49
N SER A 9 -1.42 7.57 14.36
CA SER A 9 -2.46 6.93 15.18
C SER A 9 -2.00 6.68 16.62
N GLY A 10 -0.70 6.78 16.89
CA GLY A 10 -0.11 6.43 18.19
C GLY A 10 -0.16 4.93 18.51
N GLU A 11 -0.50 4.09 17.53
CA GLU A 11 -0.60 2.64 17.69
C GLU A 11 0.64 1.94 17.11
N SER A 12 0.98 0.78 17.65
CA SER A 12 2.11 0.00 17.11
C SER A 12 1.74 -0.73 15.82
N GLN A 13 2.75 -1.05 14.99
CA GLN A 13 2.56 -1.93 13.82
C GLN A 13 1.96 -3.29 14.18
N LYS A 14 2.20 -3.80 15.40
CA LYS A 14 1.61 -5.05 15.89
C LYS A 14 0.09 -4.94 16.00
N VAL A 15 -0.42 -3.85 16.58
CA VAL A 15 -1.87 -3.59 16.72
C VAL A 15 -2.52 -3.50 15.35
N TRP A 16 -1.88 -2.81 14.40
CA TRP A 16 -2.36 -2.72 13.03
C TRP A 16 -2.35 -4.07 12.30
N ALA A 17 -1.32 -4.89 12.54
CA ALA A 17 -1.23 -6.23 11.96
C ALA A 17 -2.38 -7.13 12.45
N GLU A 18 -2.64 -7.11 13.76
CA GLU A 18 -3.77 -7.82 14.39
C GLU A 18 -5.12 -7.33 13.85
N ARG A 19 -5.33 -5.99 13.78
CA ARG A 19 -6.55 -5.38 13.22
C ARG A 19 -6.81 -5.79 11.78
N LEU A 20 -5.76 -5.89 10.97
CA LEU A 20 -5.88 -6.21 9.55
C LEU A 20 -5.85 -7.73 9.26
N GLY A 21 -5.56 -8.55 10.27
CA GLY A 21 -5.49 -10.01 10.16
C GLY A 21 -4.25 -10.50 9.43
N VAL A 22 -3.11 -9.80 9.59
CA VAL A 22 -1.83 -10.16 8.97
C VAL A 22 -0.75 -10.38 10.02
N SER A 23 0.36 -11.03 9.64
CA SER A 23 1.50 -11.18 10.54
C SER A 23 2.25 -9.86 10.73
N GLY A 24 2.88 -9.67 11.89
CA GLY A 24 3.72 -8.49 12.14
C GLY A 24 4.91 -8.39 11.18
N ALA A 25 5.48 -9.52 10.76
CA ALA A 25 6.54 -9.54 9.73
C ALA A 25 6.03 -9.02 8.38
N TYR A 26 4.83 -9.43 7.96
CA TYR A 26 4.23 -8.94 6.73
C TYR A 26 3.86 -7.45 6.84
N MET A 27 3.31 -7.01 7.97
CA MET A 27 3.06 -5.59 8.24
C MET A 27 4.34 -4.75 8.10
N SER A 28 5.46 -5.20 8.67
CA SER A 28 6.75 -4.52 8.51
C SER A 28 7.18 -4.42 7.04
N LEU A 29 6.99 -5.47 6.24
CA LEU A 29 7.28 -5.43 4.81
C LEU A 29 6.39 -4.44 4.05
N LEU A 30 5.10 -4.34 4.40
CA LEU A 30 4.16 -3.37 3.82
C LEU A 30 4.56 -1.93 4.16
N VAL A 31 4.84 -1.67 5.45
CA VAL A 31 5.23 -0.34 5.95
C VAL A 31 6.53 0.15 5.29
N ASN A 32 7.47 -0.76 5.03
CA ASN A 32 8.74 -0.47 4.37
C ASN A 32 8.66 -0.50 2.82
N GLY A 33 7.47 -0.71 2.24
CA GLY A 33 7.27 -0.77 0.79
C GLY A 33 7.97 -1.96 0.10
N LYS A 34 8.35 -3.00 0.84
CA LYS A 34 9.03 -4.20 0.32
C LYS A 34 8.05 -5.23 -0.25
N LYS A 35 6.77 -5.13 0.13
CA LYS A 35 5.69 -5.96 -0.38
C LYS A 35 4.48 -5.11 -0.72
N GLN A 36 3.74 -5.60 -1.69
CA GLN A 36 2.42 -5.10 -2.04
C GLN A 36 1.36 -5.97 -1.35
N PRO A 37 0.31 -5.37 -0.76
CA PRO A 37 -0.83 -6.13 -0.23
C PRO A 37 -1.66 -6.74 -1.37
N SER A 38 -2.44 -7.78 -1.07
CA SER A 38 -3.50 -8.22 -2.00
C SER A 38 -4.53 -7.10 -2.19
N LEU A 39 -5.32 -7.16 -3.27
CA LEU A 39 -6.39 -6.19 -3.51
C LEU A 39 -7.35 -6.08 -2.32
N GLU A 40 -7.76 -7.22 -1.75
CA GLU A 40 -8.66 -7.24 -0.59
C GLU A 40 -8.04 -6.52 0.62
N LEU A 41 -6.76 -6.77 0.89
CA LEU A 41 -6.06 -6.11 1.99
C LEU A 41 -5.85 -4.62 1.72
N ALA A 42 -5.52 -4.23 0.49
CA ALA A 42 -5.41 -2.84 0.08
C ALA A 42 -6.72 -2.06 0.33
N VAL A 43 -7.86 -2.63 -0.09
CA VAL A 43 -9.19 -2.05 0.14
C VAL A 43 -9.53 -2.00 1.62
N ARG A 44 -9.12 -3.00 2.40
CA ARG A 44 -9.33 -2.99 3.86
C ARG A 44 -8.53 -1.88 4.54
N ILE A 45 -7.28 -1.69 4.14
CA ILE A 45 -6.43 -0.59 4.63
C ILE A 45 -7.04 0.76 4.25
N ASP A 46 -7.47 0.92 3.00
CA ASP A 46 -8.16 2.14 2.53
C ASP A 46 -9.34 2.50 3.44
N ARG A 47 -10.25 1.54 3.67
CA ARG A 47 -11.42 1.73 4.55
C ARG A 47 -11.05 2.06 6.00
N VAL A 48 -10.12 1.31 6.60
CA VAL A 48 -9.69 1.53 7.99
C VAL A 48 -8.97 2.86 8.17
N THR A 49 -8.27 3.33 7.13
CA THR A 49 -7.56 4.61 7.16
C THR A 49 -8.42 5.80 6.70
N GLY A 50 -9.69 5.55 6.32
CA GLY A 50 -10.57 6.58 5.79
C GLY A 50 -10.05 7.25 4.52
N GLY A 51 -9.41 6.47 3.63
CA GLY A 51 -8.84 6.98 2.39
C GLY A 51 -7.47 7.65 2.51
N LYS A 52 -6.88 7.74 3.71
CA LYS A 52 -5.51 8.27 3.87
C LYS A 52 -4.44 7.40 3.19
N VAL A 53 -4.73 6.11 3.03
CA VAL A 53 -3.90 5.18 2.25
C VAL A 53 -4.79 4.53 1.19
N PRO A 54 -5.00 5.20 0.05
CA PRO A 54 -5.92 4.71 -0.98
C PRO A 54 -5.39 3.42 -1.61
N ALA A 55 -6.29 2.49 -1.94
CA ALA A 55 -5.90 1.19 -2.54
C ALA A 55 -5.11 1.33 -3.85
N THR A 56 -5.37 2.40 -4.60
CA THR A 56 -4.67 2.72 -5.85
C THR A 56 -3.20 3.12 -5.64
N SER A 57 -2.79 3.52 -4.43
CA SER A 57 -1.40 3.92 -4.15
C SER A 57 -0.38 2.78 -4.27
N TRP A 58 -0.84 1.53 -4.31
CA TRP A 58 0.00 0.36 -4.53
C TRP A 58 0.05 -0.11 -5.98
N VAL A 59 -0.75 0.50 -6.87
CA VAL A 59 -0.78 0.14 -8.29
C VAL A 59 0.05 1.16 -9.06
N PRO A 60 1.10 0.73 -9.78
CA PRO A 60 1.85 1.61 -10.67
C PRO A 60 0.92 2.21 -11.72
N ASP A 61 1.15 3.47 -12.07
CA ASP A 61 0.41 4.12 -13.15
C ASP A 61 1.02 3.67 -14.49
N ASP A 62 0.41 2.65 -15.12
CA ASP A 62 0.87 2.08 -16.40
C ASP A 62 0.64 3.04 -17.60
N SER A 63 0.09 4.24 -17.34
CA SER A 63 -0.22 5.27 -18.33
C SER A 63 1.00 5.85 -19.07
N GLN A 64 2.23 5.43 -18.73
CA GLN A 64 3.47 5.90 -19.38
C GLN A 64 4.11 4.89 -20.35
N ALA A 65 3.56 3.69 -20.52
CA ALA A 65 4.17 2.64 -21.36
C ALA A 65 3.87 2.75 -22.88
N ALA A 66 3.01 3.69 -23.32
CA ALA A 66 2.54 3.76 -24.72
C ALA A 66 3.26 4.79 -25.63
N THR A 67 4.27 5.51 -25.14
CA THR A 67 4.95 6.57 -25.92
C THR A 67 6.47 6.37 -26.03
N GLN A 68 6.90 5.35 -26.78
CA GLN A 68 8.21 5.18 -27.46
C GLN A 68 8.29 3.71 -27.92
N THR A 69 8.49 3.29 -29.18
CA THR A 69 9.09 3.89 -30.37
C THR A 69 8.53 3.13 -31.58
N GLY A 70 7.71 3.78 -32.39
CA GLY A 70 7.57 3.48 -33.81
C GLY A 70 8.01 4.74 -34.53
N ASP A 71 9.15 4.67 -35.22
CA ASP A 71 9.58 5.46 -36.38
C ASP A 71 11.10 5.66 -36.37
N ALA A 72 11.78 4.96 -37.28
CA ALA A 72 12.93 5.44 -38.04
C ALA A 72 13.18 4.45 -39.18
N ALA A 73 12.84 4.92 -40.38
CA ALA A 73 13.01 4.30 -41.69
C ALA A 73 14.47 4.04 -42.08
#